data_AF-A0A1Q5X037-F1
#
_entry.id   AF-A0A1Q5X037-F1
#
_cell.length_a   1.000
_cell.length_b   1.000
_cell.length_c   1.000
_cell.angle_alpha   90.00
_cell.angle_beta   90.00
_cell.angle_gamma   90.00
#
_symmetry.space_group_name_H-M   'P 1'
#
loop_
_entity.id
_entity.type
_entity.pdbx_description
1 polymer ?
#
loop_
_entity_poly.entity_id
_entity_poly.type
_entity_poly.pdbx_seq_one_letter_code
_entity_poly.pdbx_strand_id
1 'polypeptide(L)' 'MKPLQISPETAITLSKQLGVPLEHLMHMPQHILLQKIAELSKKQSEDTAGSDAGSQPSEKDEQ' A
#
# COMPACT_ATOMS: atom_id res chain seq x y z
N MET A 1 1.90 16.09 -18.12
CA MET A 1 1.90 15.26 -16.90
C MET A 1 3.32 15.23 -16.35
N LYS A 2 3.57 15.83 -15.18
CA LYS A 2 4.89 15.78 -14.53
C LYS A 2 5.13 14.31 -14.11
N PRO A 3 6.28 13.69 -14.42
CA PRO A 3 6.55 12.33 -13.95
C PRO A 3 6.44 12.28 -12.43
N LEU A 4 5.80 11.25 -11.90
CA LEU A 4 5.78 10.98 -10.47
C LEU A 4 7.23 10.86 -9.98
N GLN A 5 7.68 11.84 -9.19
CA GLN A 5 9.03 11.87 -8.64
C GLN A 5 9.12 11.01 -7.37
N ILE A 6 8.61 9.79 -7.43
CA ILE A 6 8.76 8.83 -6.33
C ILE A 6 9.98 7.98 -6.61
N SER A 7 10.91 7.94 -5.67
CA SER A 7 12.04 7.02 -5.75
C SER A 7 11.52 5.58 -5.61
N PRO A 8 12.19 4.59 -6.23
CA PRO A 8 11.81 3.18 -6.10
C PRO A 8 11.77 2.72 -4.63
N GLU A 9 12.66 3.24 -3.78
CA GLU A 9 12.67 2.95 -2.34
C GLU A 9 11.41 3.47 -1.63
N THR A 10 10.96 4.69 -1.98
CA THR A 10 9.72 5.26 -1.45
C THR A 10 8.52 4.45 -1.90
N ALA A 11 8.51 4.02 -3.15
CA ALA A 11 7.42 3.22 -3.72
C ALA A 11 7.27 1.86 -3.02
N ILE A 12 8.38 1.18 -2.71
CA ILE A 12 8.38 -0.09 -1.95
C ILE A 12 7.85 0.12 -0.54
N THR A 13 8.28 1.19 0.13
CA THR A 13 7.86 1.50 1.50
C THR A 13 6.37 1.83 1.55
N LEU A 14 5.89 2.67 0.63
CA LEU A 14 4.48 3.02 0.51
C LEU A 14 3.61 1.81 0.16
N SER A 15 4.06 0.93 -0.73
CA SER A 15 3.37 -0.31 -1.09
C SER A 15 3.13 -1.18 0.15
N LYS A 16 4.15 -1.33 1.00
CA LYS A 16 4.04 -2.08 2.26
C LYS A 16 3.12 -1.40 3.27
N GLN A 17 3.26 -0.09 3.45
CA GLN A 17 2.44 0.67 4.42
C GLN A 17 0.96 0.73 4.02
N LEU A 18 0.68 0.80 2.71
CA LEU A 18 -0.68 0.87 2.18
C LEU A 18 -1.30 -0.51 1.93
N GLY A 19 -0.51 -1.59 2.00
CA GLY A 19 -0.94 -2.94 1.60
C GLY A 19 -1.32 -3.03 0.11
N VAL A 20 -0.75 -2.18 -0.74
CA VAL A 20 -1.06 -2.11 -2.18
C VAL A 20 0.13 -2.62 -2.99
N PRO A 21 -0.06 -3.45 -4.04
CA PRO A 21 1.03 -3.93 -4.88
C PRO A 21 1.85 -2.80 -5.54
N LEU A 22 3.16 -2.98 -5.63
CA LEU A 22 4.09 -2.01 -6.21
C LEU A 22 3.75 -1.69 -7.68
N GLU A 23 3.34 -2.69 -8.45
CA GLU A 23 2.90 -2.52 -9.84
C GLU A 23 1.75 -1.53 -9.94
N HIS A 24 0.74 -1.68 -9.07
CA HIS A 24 -0.39 -0.76 -9.01
C HIS A 24 0.07 0.64 -8.59
N LEU A 25 0.98 0.74 -7.62
CA LEU A 25 1.52 2.00 -7.12
C LEU A 25 2.28 2.79 -8.20
N MET A 26 3.00 2.11 -9.10
CA MET A 26 3.72 2.73 -10.22
C MET A 26 2.82 3.25 -11.33
N HIS A 27 1.64 2.64 -11.52
CA HIS A 27 0.64 3.09 -12.50
C HIS A 27 -0.40 4.05 -11.88
N MET A 28 -0.33 4.24 -10.56
CA MET A 28 -1.30 5.03 -9.82
C MET A 28 -1.13 6.52 -10.11
N PRO A 29 -2.21 7.26 -10.40
CA PRO A 29 -2.13 8.70 -10.55
C PRO A 29 -1.85 9.40 -9.21
N GLN A 30 -1.12 10.51 -9.27
CA GLN A 30 -0.58 11.22 -8.10
C GLN A 30 -1.63 11.64 -7.06
N HIS A 31 -2.83 12.04 -7.49
CA HIS A 31 -3.87 12.47 -6.57
C HIS A 31 -4.44 11.30 -5.73
N ILE A 32 -4.48 10.08 -6.26
CA ILE A 32 -4.91 8.89 -5.53
C ILE A 32 -3.86 8.50 -4.48
N LEU A 33 -2.58 8.63 -4.81
CA LEU A 33 -1.51 8.42 -3.83
C LEU A 33 -1.64 9.37 -2.64
N LEU A 34 -1.90 10.66 -2.89
CA LEU A 34 -2.12 11.65 -1.83
C LEU A 34 -3.33 11.32 -0.96
N GLN A 35 -4.44 10.86 -1.55
CA GLN A 35 -5.62 10.41 -0.82
C GLN A 35 -5.29 9.22 0.08
N LYS A 36 -4.61 8.20 -0.46
CA LYS A 36 -4.18 7.01 0.28
C LYS A 36 -3.21 7.34 1.42
N ILE A 37 -2.25 8.25 1.21
CA ILE A 37 -1.35 8.71 2.27
C ILE A 37 -2.15 9.43 3.37
N ALA A 38 -3.11 10.28 3.00
CA ALA A 38 -3.97 10.96 3.97
C ALA A 38 -4.85 9.97 4.75
N GLU A 39 -5.39 8.95 4.09
CA GLU A 39 -6.10 7.83 4.74
C GLU A 39 -5.18 7.07 5.69
N LEU A 40 -3.93 6.80 5.31
CA LEU A 40 -2.93 6.12 6.13
C LEU A 40 -2.61 6.92 7.40
N SER A 41 -2.39 8.24 7.30
CA SER A 41 -2.09 9.08 8.45
C SER A 41 -3.28 9.17 9.43
N LYS A 42 -4.51 9.20 8.91
CA LYS A 42 -5.71 9.13 9.73
C LYS A 42 -5.82 7.77 10.41
N LYS A 43 -5.63 6.70 9.65
CA LYS A 43 -5.75 5.33 10.11
C LYS A 43 -4.65 4.97 11.12
N GLN A 44 -3.41 5.45 10.98
CA GLN A 44 -2.36 5.30 12.00
C GLN A 44 -2.71 5.92 13.36
N SER A 45 -3.60 6.92 13.38
CA SER A 45 -4.10 7.51 14.63
C SER A 45 -5.18 6.63 15.29
N GLU A 46 -5.80 5.72 14.55
CA GLU A 46 -6.89 4.84 15.00
C GLU A 46 -6.46 3.35 15.12
N ASP A 47 -5.46 2.89 14.37
CA ASP A 47 -5.06 1.48 14.17
C ASP A 47 -4.03 0.93 15.19
N THR A 48 -3.82 1.58 16.34
CA THR A 48 -3.10 0.89 17.45
C THR A 48 -3.94 -0.26 18.04
N ALA A 49 -5.15 -0.50 17.55
CA ALA A 49 -6.01 -1.62 17.96
C ALA A 49 -6.73 -2.30 16.76
N GLY A 50 -6.01 -3.04 15.91
CA GLY A 50 -6.71 -3.90 14.93
C GLY A 50 -5.88 -4.46 13.79
N SER A 51 -5.39 -5.69 13.98
CA SER A 51 -5.24 -6.78 13.01
C SER A 51 -4.92 -6.51 11.53
N ASP A 52 -3.77 -7.03 11.12
CA ASP A 52 -3.63 -8.13 10.14
C ASP A 52 -4.68 -8.23 9.02
N ALA A 53 -4.25 -7.96 7.77
CA ALA A 53 -4.84 -8.55 6.56
C ALA A 53 -3.93 -8.29 5.35
N GLY A 54 -3.10 -9.27 4.99
CA GLY A 54 -2.38 -9.17 3.71
C GLY A 54 -1.31 -10.22 3.43
N SER A 55 -1.52 -11.50 3.76
CA SER A 55 -0.72 -12.59 3.17
C SER A 55 -1.54 -13.89 3.07
N GLN A 56 -2.12 -14.08 1.88
CA GLN A 56 -2.32 -15.34 1.13
C GLN A 56 -2.99 -16.54 1.82
N PRO A 57 -4.18 -16.98 1.34
CA PRO A 57 -4.53 -18.39 1.32
C PRO A 57 -4.17 -18.98 -0.04
N SER A 58 -2.97 -19.54 -0.19
CA SER A 58 -2.65 -20.49 -1.27
C SER A 58 -2.96 -21.89 -0.76
N GLU A 59 -4.16 -22.34 -1.12
CA GLU A 59 -4.55 -23.70 -1.50
C GLU A 59 -3.89 -24.89 -0.76
N LYS A 60 -4.70 -25.43 0.15
CA LYS A 60 -4.81 -26.83 0.58
C LYS A 60 -4.63 -27.84 -0.56
N ASP A 61 -3.72 -28.81 -0.41
CA ASP A 61 -4.03 -30.24 -0.25
C ASP A 61 -2.73 -31.06 -0.04
N GLU A 62 -2.60 -31.61 1.17
CA GLU A 62 -1.82 -32.84 1.42
C GLU A 62 -2.63 -34.02 0.88
N GLN A 63 -2.08 -34.78 -0.07
CA GLN A 63 -2.10 -36.25 -0.09
C GLN A 63 -1.25 -36.83 -1.22
#